data_AF-A0A933PN01-F1
#
_entry.id   AF-A0A933PN01-F1
#
_cell.length_a   1.000
_cell.length_b   1.000
_cell.length_c   1.000
_cell.angle_alpha   90.00
_cell.angle_beta   90.00
_cell.angle_gamma   90.00
#
_symmetry.space_group_name_H-M   'P 1'
#
loop_
_entity.id
_entity.type
_entity.pdbx_description
1 polymer ?
#
loop_
_entity_poly.entity_id
_entity_poly.type
_entity_poly.pdbx_seq_one_letter_code
_entity_poly.pdbx_strand_id
1 'polypeptide(L)' 'MTSDIDVLRAASLLINRHGENASLQAAMRHDELLANGDVEGAIVWKRILRAIDEIGRKKRRPDEELN' A
#
# COMPACT_ATOMS: atom_id res chain seq x y z
N MET A 1 -7.36 16.22 -1.39
CA MET A 1 -6.18 15.79 -2.18
C MET A 1 -5.15 15.21 -1.24
N THR A 2 -5.14 13.90 -1.07
CA THR A 2 -4.12 13.21 -0.27
C THR A 2 -2.78 13.32 -0.99
N SER A 3 -1.76 13.86 -0.33
CA SER A 3 -0.45 14.02 -0.94
C SER A 3 0.21 12.65 -1.13
N ASP A 4 1.03 12.53 -2.19
CA ASP A 4 1.75 11.28 -2.50
C ASP A 4 2.60 10.79 -1.31
N ILE A 5 3.15 11.74 -0.54
CA ILE A 5 3.89 11.50 0.70
C ILE A 5 3.03 10.81 1.77
N ASP A 6 1.76 11.20 1.92
CA ASP A 6 0.85 10.58 2.90
C ASP A 6 0.54 9.14 2.53
N VAL A 7 0.38 8.85 1.23
CA VAL A 7 0.17 7.51 0.69
C VAL A 7 1.39 6.62 0.98
N LEU A 8 2.60 7.13 0.73
CA LEU A 8 3.84 6.41 0.99
C LEU A 8 4.07 6.18 2.49
N ARG A 9 3.72 7.15 3.33
CA ARG A 9 3.83 7.03 4.79
C ARG A 9 2.84 6.01 5.34
N ALA A 10 1.60 6.01 4.84
CA ALA A 10 0.59 5.01 5.20
C ALA A 10 1.04 3.60 4.76
N ALA A 11 1.55 3.46 3.54
CA ALA A 11 2.10 2.20 3.03
C ALA A 11 3.26 1.69 3.91
N SER A 12 4.20 2.57 4.26
CA SER A 12 5.35 2.23 5.12
C SER A 12 4.92 1.81 6.53
N LEU A 13 3.91 2.49 7.09
CA LEU A 13 3.34 2.16 8.40
C LEU A 13 2.64 0.79 8.36
N LEU A 14 1.86 0.51 7.31
CA LEU A 14 1.19 -0.78 7.12
C LEU A 14 2.21 -1.92 6.99
N ILE A 15 3.28 -1.73 6.22
CA ILE A 15 4.38 -2.71 6.10
C ILE A 15 5.07 -2.91 7.45
N ASN A 16 5.33 -1.84 8.21
CA ASN A 16 5.97 -1.95 9.52
C ASN A 16 5.10 -2.72 10.52
N ARG A 17 3.77 -2.51 10.48
CA ARG A 17 2.82 -3.10 11.44
C ARG A 17 2.38 -4.52 11.07
N HIS A 18 2.20 -4.79 9.78
CA HIS A 18 1.60 -6.04 9.28
C HIS A 18 2.55 -6.90 8.44
N GLY A 19 3.76 -6.40 8.12
CA GLY A 19 4.74 -7.13 7.33
C GLY A 19 4.19 -7.54 5.96
N GLU A 20 4.25 -8.84 5.67
CA GLU A 20 3.72 -9.42 4.43
C GLU A 20 2.19 -9.30 4.28
N ASN A 21 1.47 -9.13 5.40
CA ASN A 21 0.02 -8.97 5.38
C ASN A 21 -0.44 -7.53 5.07
N ALA A 22 0.50 -6.58 4.88
CA ALA A 22 0.17 -5.18 4.62
C ALA A 22 -0.62 -4.98 3.34
N SER A 23 -0.28 -5.71 2.27
CA SER A 23 -0.98 -5.68 0.99
C SER A 23 -2.39 -6.25 1.11
N LEU A 24 -2.55 -7.37 1.83
CA LEU A 24 -3.86 -7.97 2.09
C LEU A 24 -4.78 -7.03 2.87
N GLN A 25 -4.27 -6.38 3.91
CA GLN A 25 -5.03 -5.40 4.70
C GLN A 25 -5.48 -4.19 3.86
N ALA A 26 -4.60 -3.68 3.00
CA ALA A 26 -4.94 -2.57 2.12
C ALA A 26 -5.99 -2.95 1.06
N ALA A 27 -5.92 -4.18 0.53
CA ALA A 27 -6.92 -4.71 -0.38
C ALA A 27 -8.29 -4.87 0.30
N MET A 28 -8.33 -5.46 1.50
CA MET A 28 -9.57 -5.61 2.27
C MET A 28 -10.25 -4.27 2.56
N ARG A 29 -9.48 -3.24 2.93
CA ARG A 29 -10.00 -1.88 3.13
C ARG A 29 -10.51 -1.24 1.84
N HIS A 30 -9.86 -1.50 0.72
CA HIS A 30 -10.33 -1.04 -0.59
C HIS A 30 -11.71 -1.62 -0.93
N ASP A 31 -11.87 -2.94 -0.79
CA ASP A 31 -13.13 -3.64 -1.05
C ASP A 31 -14.25 -3.21 -0.08
N GLU A 32 -13.94 -3.03 1.21
CA GLU A 32 -14.88 -2.54 2.22
C GLU A 32 -15.44 -1.15 1.86
N LEU A 33 -14.57 -0.23 1.44
CA LEU A 33 -14.99 1.12 1.06
C LEU A 33 -15.81 1.12 -0.23
N LEU A 34 -15.44 0.27 -1.19
CA LEU A 34 -16.21 0.11 -2.42
C LEU A 34 -17.61 -0.46 -2.13
N ALA A 35 -17.71 -1.45 -1.24
CA ALA A 35 -18.97 -2.01 -0.77
C ALA A 35 -19.83 -0.98 -0.02
N ASN A 36 -19.20 -0.06 0.71
CA ASN A 36 -19.87 1.04 1.39
C ASN A 36 -20.25 2.21 0.45
N GLY A 37 -19.90 2.14 -0.84
CA GLY A 37 -20.14 3.20 -1.82
C GLY A 37 -19.17 4.39 -1.72
N ASP A 38 -18.13 4.30 -0.89
CA ASP A 38 -17.10 5.32 -0.74
C ASP A 38 -15.99 5.11 -1.77
N VAL A 39 -16.28 5.59 -2.99
CA VAL A 39 -15.37 5.47 -4.14
C VAL A 39 -14.10 6.30 -3.93
N GLU A 40 -14.19 7.46 -3.29
CA GLU A 40 -13.04 8.33 -3.03
C GLU A 40 -12.05 7.67 -2.08
N GLY A 41 -12.54 7.10 -0.98
CA GLY A 41 -11.77 6.30 -0.04
C GLY A 41 -11.15 5.09 -0.72
N ALA A 42 -11.93 4.36 -1.52
CA ALA A 42 -11.42 3.22 -2.27
C ALA A 42 -10.25 3.62 -3.19
N ILE A 43 -10.32 4.76 -3.89
CA ILE A 43 -9.22 5.26 -4.74
C ILE A 43 -7.95 5.52 -3.92
N VAL A 44 -8.07 6.10 -2.71
CA VAL A 44 -6.93 6.34 -1.83
C VAL A 44 -6.28 5.01 -1.40
N TRP A 45 -7.08 4.05 -0.96
CA TRP A 45 -6.57 2.73 -0.55
C TRP A 45 -5.94 1.94 -1.70
N LYS A 46 -6.44 2.11 -2.93
CA LYS A 46 -5.82 1.55 -4.14
C LYS A 46 -4.43 2.12 -4.39
N ARG A 47 -4.23 3.42 -4.14
CA ARG A 47 -2.90 4.06 -4.23
C ARG A 47 -1.95 3.54 -3.14
N ILE A 48 -2.45 3.37 -1.92
CA ILE A 48 -1.67 2.79 -0.81
C ILE A 48 -1.25 1.35 -1.15
N LEU A 49 -2.15 0.52 -1.68
CA LEU A 49 -1.85 -0.85 -2.09
C LEU A 49 -0.71 -0.89 -3.12
N ARG A 50 -0.75 0.00 -4.12
CA ARG A 50 0.32 0.12 -5.13
C ARG A 50 1.66 0.51 -4.48
N ALA A 51 1.65 1.51 -3.60
CA ALA A 51 2.84 1.92 -2.87
C ALA A 51 3.42 0.79 -2.00
N ILE A 52 2.57 -0.02 -1.38
CA ILE A 52 3.00 -1.19 -0.60
C ILE A 52 3.71 -2.21 -1.50
N ASP A 53 3.15 -2.53 -2.68
CA ASP A 53 3.78 -3.44 -3.64
C ASP A 53 5.14 -2.89 -4.12
N GLU A 54 5.21 -1.60 -4.43
CA GLU A 54 6.46 -0.95 -4.88
C GLU A 54 7.55 -0.97 -3.80
N ILE A 55 7.20 -0.66 -2.54
CA ILE A 55 8.13 -0.72 -1.40
C ILE A 55 8.54 -2.16 -1.11
N GLY A 56 7.59 -3.11 -1.14
CA GLY A 56 7.85 -4.53 -0.94
C GLY A 56 8.79 -5.11 -2.01
N ARG A 57 8.58 -4.75 -3.29
CA ARG A 57 9.48 -5.12 -4.40
C ARG A 57 10.87 -4.52 -4.26
N LYS A 58 11.00 -3.28 -3.79
CA LYS A 58 12.32 -2.68 -3.48
C LYS A 58 13.00 -3.40 -2.33
N LYS A 59 12.27 -3.75 -1.27
CA LYS A 59 12.83 -4.45 -0.10
C LYS A 59 13.26 -5.90 -0.42
N ARG A 60 12.59 -6.57 -1.37
CA ARG A 60 12.96 -7.91 -1.87
C ARG A 60 14.10 -7.91 -2.90
N ARG A 61 14.59 -6.75 -3.36
CA ARG A 61 15.80 -6.63 -4.19
C ARG A 61 16.98 -6.05 -3.42
N PRO A 62 17.53 -6.71 -2.39
CA PRO A 62 18.83 -6.35 -1.85
C PRO A 62 20.01 -6.92 -2.68
N ASP A 63 19.76 -7.63 -3.80
CA ASP A 63 20.81 -8.40 -4.52
C ASP A 63 21.04 -8.05 -6.01
N GLU A 64 20.44 -6.97 -6.55
CA GLU A 64 20.69 -6.55 -7.95
C GLU A 64 21.62 -5.33 -8.06
N GLU A 65 22.72 -5.34 -7.31
CA GLU A 65 23.91 -4.51 -7.55
C GLU A 65 25.18 -5.34 -7.29
N LEU A 66 25.37 -6.42 -8.05
CA LEU A 66 26.67 -7.10 -8.23
C LEU A 66 26.58 -8.01 -9.46
N ASN A 67 26.63 -7.43 -10.67
CA ASN A 67 27.23 -8.09 -11.83
C ASN A 67 27.66 -7.08 -12.89
#